data_AF-A0A8J9ZI36-F1
#
_entry.id   AF-A0A8J9ZI36-F1
#
_cell.length_a   1.000
_cell.length_b   1.000
_cell.length_c   1.000
_cell.angle_alpha   90.00
_cell.angle_beta   90.00
_cell.angle_gamma   90.00
#
_symmetry.space_group_name_H-M   'P 1'
#
loop_
_entity.id
_entity.type
_entity.pdbx_description
1 polymer ?
#
loop_
_entity_poly.entity_id
_entity_poly.type
_entity_poly.pdbx_seq_one_letter_code
_entity_poly.pdbx_strand_id
1 'polypeptide(L)'
;MSFSQYSDDPGRASYHAGAAGRDSSSEFTRLTQSASSNVQKITSNVSQVQRMVNQLGTAQDTHELRDKLHQMQHYTNQLAKDTNKYLKDLSNLPNPSSQSEQRQRKMQRERLTNDFSTALNNFQTVQRRAAEKERESVSRARANSGLPPVSNASTSPNPFDDDVRTGDGQLIALDGDQGGSSMTAQMMEEESNLEMIRERETNIRQLEADIMDVNSIFKDLATMVHEQGEMIDSIEANVENAAIHVESGNQQLRQASDYQKKSRRKLCILLIVLLIVGAVVALILYFTLKK
;
A
#
# COMPACT_ATOMS: atom_id res chain seq x y z
N MET A 1 42.44 -39.37 44.24
CA MET A 1 41.02 -39.56 43.89
C MET A 1 40.31 -38.25 44.19
N SER A 2 40.00 -37.45 43.16
CA SER A 2 39.14 -36.27 43.29
C SER A 2 38.10 -36.35 42.21
N PHE A 3 36.87 -36.63 42.65
CA PHE A 3 35.66 -36.71 41.85
C PHE A 3 35.15 -35.27 41.68
N SER A 4 35.24 -34.72 40.47
CA SER A 4 34.62 -33.43 40.12
C SER A 4 33.21 -33.71 39.62
N GLN A 5 32.25 -33.54 40.51
CA GLN A 5 30.82 -33.66 40.23
C GLN A 5 30.37 -32.44 39.43
N TYR A 6 29.99 -32.66 38.16
CA TYR A 6 29.40 -31.64 37.29
C TYR A 6 27.92 -31.49 37.67
N SER A 7 27.57 -30.38 38.30
CA SER A 7 26.18 -30.01 38.56
C SER A 7 25.61 -29.32 37.32
N ASP A 8 24.75 -30.01 36.58
CA ASP A 8 23.89 -29.37 35.57
C ASP A 8 22.95 -28.39 36.27
N ASP A 9 23.11 -27.10 35.97
CA ASP A 9 22.24 -26.02 36.44
C ASP A 9 21.07 -25.82 35.45
N PRO A 10 19.83 -26.22 35.79
CA PRO A 10 18.67 -26.07 34.92
C PRO A 10 18.16 -24.63 34.79
N GLY A 11 18.76 -23.65 35.49
CA GLY A 11 18.26 -22.28 35.58
C GLY A 11 18.53 -21.37 34.38
N ARG A 12 19.34 -21.79 33.39
CA ARG A 12 19.79 -20.90 32.31
C ARG A 12 18.94 -20.92 31.03
N ALA A 13 18.10 -21.94 30.85
CA ALA A 13 17.28 -22.10 29.63
C ALA A 13 16.00 -21.22 29.61
N SER A 14 15.48 -20.86 30.79
CA SER A 14 14.19 -20.17 30.95
C SER A 14 14.25 -18.66 30.68
N TYR A 15 15.41 -18.02 30.80
CA TYR A 15 15.56 -16.59 30.50
C TYR A 15 15.67 -16.27 29.00
N HIS A 16 16.22 -17.20 28.20
CA HIS A 16 16.35 -17.01 26.75
C HIS A 16 15.02 -17.16 26.00
N ALA A 17 14.13 -18.06 26.46
CA ALA A 17 12.83 -18.27 25.84
C ALA A 17 11.90 -17.04 25.95
N GLY A 18 11.94 -16.33 27.07
CA GLY A 18 11.14 -15.12 27.29
C GLY A 18 11.57 -13.92 26.45
N ALA A 19 12.86 -13.82 26.11
CA ALA A 19 13.39 -12.76 25.25
C ALA A 19 13.00 -13.01 23.77
N ALA A 20 13.17 -14.24 23.28
CA ALA A 20 12.81 -14.61 21.91
C ALA A 20 11.29 -14.52 21.63
N GLY A 21 10.44 -14.85 22.62
CA GLY A 21 8.99 -14.71 22.50
C GLY A 21 8.51 -13.25 22.45
N ARG A 22 9.15 -12.35 23.20
CA ARG A 22 8.85 -10.90 23.15
C ARG A 22 9.23 -10.30 21.80
N ASP A 23 10.41 -10.66 21.28
CA ASP A 23 10.92 -10.14 20.02
C ASP A 23 10.04 -10.57 18.83
N SER A 24 9.61 -11.85 18.79
CA SER A 24 8.66 -12.34 17.78
C SER A 24 7.29 -11.63 17.82
N SER A 25 6.83 -11.23 19.00
CA SER A 25 5.55 -10.50 19.15
C SER A 25 5.63 -9.04 18.70
N SER A 26 6.73 -8.36 19.01
CA SER A 26 6.98 -7.01 18.49
C SER A 26 7.17 -7.02 16.97
N GLU A 27 7.92 -7.97 16.42
CA GLU A 27 8.15 -8.08 14.98
C GLU A 27 6.84 -8.38 14.24
N PHE A 28 6.03 -9.30 14.75
CA PHE A 28 4.71 -9.60 14.18
C PHE A 28 3.81 -8.38 14.15
N THR A 29 3.77 -7.60 15.24
CA THR A 29 2.97 -6.37 15.31
C THR A 29 3.47 -5.34 14.30
N ARG A 30 4.79 -5.16 14.19
CA ARG A 30 5.41 -4.22 13.25
C ARG A 30 5.09 -4.59 11.79
N LEU A 31 5.29 -5.86 11.42
CA LEU A 31 5.01 -6.34 10.06
C LEU A 31 3.53 -6.22 9.71
N THR A 32 2.64 -6.60 10.63
CA THR A 32 1.19 -6.47 10.45
C THR A 32 0.78 -5.01 10.23
N GLN A 33 1.32 -4.09 11.04
CA GLN A 33 1.03 -2.66 10.91
C GLN A 33 1.56 -2.08 9.59
N SER A 34 2.79 -2.43 9.20
CA SER A 34 3.39 -1.99 7.94
C SER A 34 2.61 -2.49 6.72
N ALA A 35 2.26 -3.78 6.71
CA ALA A 35 1.46 -4.37 5.65
C ALA A 35 0.06 -3.74 5.58
N SER A 36 -0.63 -3.57 6.72
CA SER A 36 -1.93 -2.91 6.75
C SER A 36 -1.87 -1.46 6.24
N SER A 37 -0.85 -0.70 6.63
CA SER A 37 -0.65 0.66 6.12
C SER A 37 -0.42 0.68 4.61
N ASN A 38 0.37 -0.25 4.08
CA ASN A 38 0.60 -0.37 2.64
C ASN A 38 -0.68 -0.74 1.89
N VAL A 39 -1.49 -1.69 2.40
CA VAL A 39 -2.78 -2.06 1.80
C VAL A 39 -3.72 -0.85 1.72
N GLN A 40 -3.80 -0.03 2.77
CA GLN A 40 -4.61 1.19 2.76
C GLN A 40 -4.11 2.20 1.72
N LYS A 41 -2.78 2.39 1.63
CA LYS A 41 -2.17 3.27 0.62
C LYS A 41 -2.42 2.76 -0.80
N ILE A 42 -2.31 1.46 -1.04
CA ILE A 42 -2.63 0.84 -2.34
C ILE A 42 -4.08 1.17 -2.71
N THR A 43 -5.05 0.90 -1.83
CA THR A 43 -6.47 1.21 -2.08
C THR A 43 -6.72 2.69 -2.39
N SER A 44 -6.06 3.61 -1.68
CA SER A 44 -6.14 5.05 -1.96
C SER A 44 -5.54 5.39 -3.32
N ASN A 45 -4.36 4.86 -3.63
CA ASN A 45 -3.67 5.10 -4.90
C ASN A 45 -4.49 4.54 -6.07
N VAL A 46 -5.08 3.35 -5.95
CA VAL A 46 -5.96 2.76 -6.97
C VAL A 46 -7.09 3.72 -7.35
N SER A 47 -7.73 4.32 -6.34
CA SER A 47 -8.80 5.30 -6.57
C SER A 47 -8.30 6.56 -7.28
N GLN A 48 -7.08 7.01 -6.98
CA GLN A 48 -6.45 8.17 -7.63
C GLN A 48 -6.02 7.86 -9.08
N VAL A 49 -5.33 6.73 -9.28
CA VAL A 49 -4.93 6.21 -10.60
C VAL A 49 -6.17 6.06 -11.48
N GLN A 50 -7.27 5.51 -10.97
CA GLN A 50 -8.51 5.36 -11.74
C GLN A 50 -9.08 6.71 -12.21
N ARG A 51 -9.00 7.76 -11.39
CA ARG A 51 -9.42 9.11 -11.79
C ARG A 51 -8.52 9.68 -12.88
N MET A 52 -7.20 9.56 -12.73
CA MET A 52 -6.23 10.04 -13.71
C MET A 52 -6.38 9.29 -15.04
N VAL A 53 -6.54 7.97 -15.02
CA VAL A 53 -6.77 7.13 -16.21
C VAL A 53 -8.04 7.54 -16.97
N ASN A 54 -9.09 7.95 -16.26
CA ASN A 54 -10.32 8.43 -16.90
C ASN A 54 -10.18 9.82 -17.54
N GLN A 55 -9.15 10.59 -17.18
CA GLN A 55 -8.83 11.87 -17.79
C GLN A 55 -7.94 11.74 -19.04
N LEU A 56 -7.29 10.58 -19.24
CA LEU A 56 -6.51 10.30 -20.45
C LEU A 56 -7.38 10.31 -21.71
N GLY A 57 -6.92 11.02 -22.73
CA GLY A 57 -7.65 11.24 -23.98
C GLY A 57 -8.74 12.31 -23.92
N THR A 58 -8.87 13.05 -22.82
CA THR A 58 -9.78 14.20 -22.69
C THR A 58 -9.01 15.52 -22.81
N ALA A 59 -9.71 16.67 -22.76
CA ALA A 59 -9.08 17.98 -22.73
C ALA A 59 -8.18 18.23 -21.50
N GLN A 60 -8.23 17.35 -20.48
CA GLN A 60 -7.38 17.40 -19.28
C GLN A 60 -6.13 16.51 -19.39
N ASP A 61 -5.93 15.87 -20.54
CA ASP A 61 -4.76 15.02 -20.78
C ASP A 61 -3.51 15.86 -21.00
N THR A 62 -2.70 15.99 -19.95
CA THR A 62 -1.44 16.74 -19.94
C THR A 62 -0.25 15.81 -19.67
N HIS A 63 0.95 16.22 -20.09
CA HIS A 63 2.18 15.51 -19.77
C HIS A 63 2.38 15.34 -18.25
N GLU A 64 2.12 16.40 -17.46
CA GLU A 64 2.19 16.36 -15.99
C GLU A 64 1.22 15.33 -15.36
N LEU A 65 0.01 15.17 -15.92
CA LEU A 65 -0.95 14.16 -15.46
C LEU A 65 -0.41 12.75 -15.69
N ARG A 66 0.21 12.51 -16.85
CA ARG A 66 0.80 11.22 -17.21
C ARG A 66 2.00 10.88 -16.34
N ASP A 67 2.89 11.84 -16.08
CA ASP A 67 4.01 11.66 -15.17
C ASP A 67 3.55 11.28 -13.76
N LYS A 68 2.56 12.00 -13.24
CA LYS A 68 1.94 11.70 -11.93
C LYS A 68 1.30 10.31 -11.92
N LEU A 69 0.63 9.92 -13.01
CA LEU A 69 0.04 8.60 -13.17
C LEU A 69 1.13 7.51 -13.10
N HIS A 70 2.21 7.66 -13.86
CA HIS A 70 3.32 6.70 -13.87
C HIS A 70 4.01 6.60 -12.52
N GLN A 71 4.30 7.72 -11.87
CA GLN A 71 4.90 7.74 -10.54
C GLN A 71 4.01 7.01 -9.52
N MET A 72 2.69 7.24 -9.58
CA MET A 72 1.74 6.61 -8.67
C MET A 72 1.58 5.11 -8.93
N GLN A 73 1.59 4.68 -10.19
CA GLN A 73 1.58 3.27 -10.56
C GLN A 73 2.83 2.57 -10.03
N HIS A 74 4.01 3.13 -10.30
CA HIS A 74 5.28 2.57 -9.85
C HIS A 74 5.34 2.50 -8.32
N TYR A 75 4.99 3.59 -7.62
CA TYR A 75 4.95 3.59 -6.15
C TYR A 75 3.97 2.55 -5.60
N THR A 76 2.81 2.38 -6.23
CA THR A 76 1.83 1.36 -5.82
C THR A 76 2.35 -0.05 -6.05
N ASN A 77 3.11 -0.29 -7.12
CA ASN A 77 3.79 -1.55 -7.37
C ASN A 77 4.83 -1.86 -6.27
N GLN A 78 5.63 -0.87 -5.88
CA GLN A 78 6.59 -1.02 -4.79
C GLN A 78 5.90 -1.35 -3.45
N LEU A 79 4.79 -0.67 -3.13
CA LEU A 79 3.97 -1.00 -1.96
C LEU A 79 3.44 -2.44 -2.03
N ALA A 80 3.04 -2.93 -3.20
CA ALA A 80 2.57 -4.29 -3.38
C ALA A 80 3.70 -5.32 -3.14
N LYS A 81 4.91 -5.07 -3.67
CA LYS A 81 6.09 -5.91 -3.43
C LYS A 81 6.46 -5.96 -1.94
N ASP A 82 6.50 -4.80 -1.28
CA ASP A 82 6.79 -4.71 0.15
C ASP A 82 5.73 -5.43 0.99
N THR A 83 4.45 -5.27 0.65
CA THR A 83 3.35 -5.95 1.35
C THR A 83 3.45 -7.47 1.19
N ASN A 84 3.74 -7.96 -0.02
CA ASN A 84 3.97 -9.37 -0.27
C ASN A 84 5.14 -9.91 0.56
N LYS A 85 6.25 -9.15 0.65
CA LYS A 85 7.38 -9.49 1.50
C LYS A 85 6.97 -9.57 2.97
N TYR A 86 6.26 -8.58 3.51
CA TYR A 86 5.80 -8.58 4.89
C TYR A 86 4.86 -9.76 5.18
N LEU A 87 3.99 -10.14 4.25
CA LEU A 87 3.12 -11.32 4.40
C LEU A 87 3.91 -12.64 4.44
N LYS A 88 4.95 -12.77 3.61
CA LYS A 88 5.87 -13.91 3.66
C LYS A 88 6.69 -13.94 4.95
N ASP A 89 7.17 -12.79 5.41
CA ASP A 89 7.89 -12.69 6.68
C ASP A 89 6.97 -13.07 7.85
N LEU A 90 5.70 -12.63 7.82
CA LEU A 90 4.67 -13.02 8.80
C LEU A 90 4.36 -14.52 8.78
N SER A 91 4.40 -15.18 7.62
CA SER A 91 4.18 -16.63 7.54
C SER A 91 5.37 -17.44 8.06
N ASN A 92 6.58 -16.89 7.99
CA ASN A 92 7.82 -17.53 8.45
C ASN A 92 8.13 -17.29 9.93
N LEU A 93 7.38 -16.42 10.63
CA LEU A 93 7.62 -16.16 12.04
C LEU A 93 7.33 -17.40 12.91
N PRO A 94 8.15 -17.67 13.96
CA PRO A 94 7.91 -18.77 14.87
C PRO A 94 6.54 -18.66 15.55
N ASN A 95 5.83 -19.78 15.62
CA ASN A 95 4.56 -19.85 16.33
C ASN A 95 4.77 -19.60 17.83
N PRO A 96 3.97 -18.72 18.47
CA PRO A 96 4.06 -18.48 19.90
C PRO A 96 3.66 -19.74 20.68
N SER A 97 4.20 -19.92 21.89
CA SER A 97 3.90 -21.11 22.72
C SER A 97 2.43 -21.19 23.16
N SER A 98 1.72 -20.06 23.17
CA SER A 98 0.30 -19.99 23.53
C SER A 98 -0.60 -20.29 22.34
N GLN A 99 -1.49 -21.29 22.46
CA GLN A 99 -2.47 -21.61 21.41
C GLN A 99 -3.43 -20.45 21.11
N SER A 100 -3.81 -19.66 22.11
CA SER A 100 -4.70 -18.51 21.88
C SER A 100 -4.02 -17.43 21.04
N GLU A 101 -2.73 -17.17 21.29
CA GLU A 101 -1.93 -16.23 20.51
C GLU A 101 -1.70 -16.73 19.08
N GLN A 102 -1.45 -18.05 18.90
CA GLN A 102 -1.34 -18.66 17.58
C GLN A 102 -2.61 -18.42 16.74
N ARG A 103 -3.80 -18.66 17.33
CA ARG A 103 -5.08 -18.43 16.67
C ARG A 103 -5.26 -16.95 16.30
N GLN A 104 -4.93 -16.04 17.22
CA GLN A 104 -5.03 -14.61 16.96
C GLN A 104 -4.12 -14.16 15.81
N ARG A 105 -2.86 -14.61 15.79
CA ARG A 105 -1.92 -14.31 14.70
C ARG A 105 -2.40 -14.88 13.36
N LYS A 106 -2.93 -16.10 13.36
CA LYS A 106 -3.50 -16.73 12.17
C LYS A 106 -4.64 -15.88 11.58
N MET A 107 -5.62 -15.52 12.40
CA MET A 107 -6.77 -14.71 11.95
C MET A 107 -6.34 -13.35 11.40
N GLN A 108 -5.36 -12.68 12.04
CA GLN A 108 -4.85 -11.40 11.55
C GLN A 108 -4.13 -11.54 10.20
N ARG A 109 -3.33 -12.58 10.02
CA ARG A 109 -2.65 -12.87 8.74
C ARG A 109 -3.64 -13.20 7.63
N GLU A 110 -4.65 -14.02 7.91
CA GLU A 110 -5.72 -14.36 6.95
C GLU A 110 -6.48 -13.12 6.49
N ARG A 111 -6.93 -12.29 7.44
CA ARG A 111 -7.63 -11.05 7.14
C ARG A 111 -6.77 -10.12 6.28
N LEU A 112 -5.51 -9.92 6.66
CA LEU A 112 -4.60 -9.04 5.94
C LEU A 112 -4.29 -9.56 4.53
N THR A 113 -4.19 -10.89 4.35
CA THR A 113 -4.02 -11.53 3.04
C THR A 113 -5.24 -11.28 2.14
N ASN A 114 -6.46 -11.38 2.69
CA ASN A 114 -7.70 -11.10 1.97
C ASN A 114 -7.83 -9.62 1.58
N ASP A 115 -7.54 -8.71 2.52
CA ASP A 115 -7.56 -7.27 2.27
C ASP A 115 -6.54 -6.88 1.19
N PHE A 116 -5.33 -7.46 1.25
CA PHE A 116 -4.29 -7.24 0.25
C PHE A 116 -4.68 -7.81 -1.12
N SER A 117 -5.21 -9.04 -1.17
CA SER A 117 -5.68 -9.65 -2.42
C SER A 117 -6.74 -8.79 -3.11
N THR A 118 -7.69 -8.26 -2.33
CA THR A 118 -8.73 -7.35 -2.84
C THR A 118 -8.12 -6.05 -3.38
N ALA A 119 -7.22 -5.41 -2.63
CA ALA A 119 -6.54 -4.20 -3.06
C ALA A 119 -5.70 -4.42 -4.34
N LEU A 120 -5.01 -5.55 -4.42
CA LEU A 120 -4.16 -5.93 -5.56
C LEU A 120 -4.99 -6.24 -6.82
N ASN A 121 -6.14 -6.89 -6.68
CA ASN A 121 -7.05 -7.16 -7.80
C ASN A 121 -7.59 -5.86 -8.41
N ASN A 122 -8.02 -4.93 -7.54
CA ASN A 122 -8.44 -3.60 -7.97
C ASN A 122 -7.28 -2.86 -8.66
N PHE A 123 -6.06 -2.91 -8.09
CA PHE A 123 -4.89 -2.30 -8.72
C PHE A 123 -4.58 -2.87 -10.10
N GLN A 124 -4.58 -4.20 -10.26
CA GLN A 124 -4.34 -4.86 -11.54
C GLN A 124 -5.36 -4.43 -12.60
N THR A 125 -6.64 -4.30 -12.23
CA THR A 125 -7.71 -3.85 -13.13
C THR A 125 -7.44 -2.43 -13.65
N VAL A 126 -7.13 -1.51 -12.74
CA VAL A 126 -6.84 -0.12 -13.12
C VAL A 126 -5.53 -0.03 -13.93
N GLN A 127 -4.52 -0.82 -13.58
CA GLN A 127 -3.24 -0.87 -14.27
C GLN A 127 -3.38 -1.35 -15.72
N ARG A 128 -4.20 -2.39 -15.97
CA ARG A 128 -4.53 -2.86 -17.33
C ARG A 128 -5.25 -1.78 -18.14
N ARG A 129 -6.24 -1.12 -17.53
CA ARG A 129 -6.98 -0.02 -18.18
C ARG A 129 -6.07 1.15 -18.53
N ALA A 130 -5.12 1.48 -17.66
CA ALA A 130 -4.11 2.51 -17.94
C ALA A 130 -3.23 2.11 -19.14
N ALA A 131 -2.76 0.86 -19.17
CA ALA A 131 -1.93 0.36 -20.27
C ALA A 131 -2.67 0.37 -21.61
N GLU A 132 -3.95 0.00 -21.61
CA GLU A 132 -4.80 0.06 -22.80
C GLU A 132 -4.99 1.50 -23.29
N LYS A 133 -5.30 2.44 -22.40
CA LYS A 133 -5.42 3.87 -22.73
C LYS A 133 -4.13 4.48 -23.28
N GLU A 134 -2.99 4.11 -22.69
CA GLU A 134 -1.69 4.56 -23.15
C GLU A 134 -1.36 4.03 -24.54
N ARG A 135 -1.60 2.73 -24.80
CA ARG A 135 -1.43 2.12 -26.13
C ARG A 135 -2.34 2.76 -27.18
N GLU A 136 -3.60 3.00 -26.85
CA GLU A 136 -4.55 3.66 -27.75
C GLU A 136 -4.07 5.08 -28.10
N SER A 137 -3.57 5.81 -27.10
CA SER A 137 -3.00 7.15 -27.27
C SER A 137 -1.78 7.17 -28.19
N VAL A 138 -0.85 6.22 -28.00
CA VAL A 138 0.34 6.07 -28.85
C VAL A 138 -0.05 5.69 -30.27
N SER A 139 -1.00 4.77 -30.45
CA SER A 139 -1.50 4.37 -31.77
C SER A 139 -2.11 5.54 -32.53
N ARG A 140 -2.91 6.37 -31.86
CA ARG A 140 -3.49 7.59 -32.48
C ARG A 140 -2.41 8.62 -32.83
N ALA A 141 -1.43 8.84 -31.96
CA ALA A 141 -0.33 9.77 -32.21
C ALA A 141 0.51 9.35 -33.42
N ARG A 142 0.79 8.05 -33.58
CA ARG A 142 1.49 7.51 -34.75
C ARG A 142 0.69 7.66 -36.04
N ALA A 143 -0.60 7.31 -36.02
CA ALA A 143 -1.47 7.46 -37.19
C ALA A 143 -1.53 8.93 -37.66
N ASN A 144 -1.58 9.89 -36.73
CA ASN A 144 -1.56 11.31 -37.05
C ASN A 144 -0.20 11.80 -37.56
N SER A 145 0.89 11.09 -37.25
CA SER A 145 2.26 11.42 -37.66
C SER A 145 2.71 10.64 -38.90
N GLY A 146 1.82 9.89 -39.57
CA GLY A 146 2.18 9.08 -40.74
C GLY A 146 3.11 7.89 -40.45
N LEU A 147 3.32 7.55 -39.17
CA LEU A 147 4.20 6.46 -38.76
C LEU A 147 3.49 5.10 -38.84
N PRO A 148 4.21 4.01 -39.18
CA PRO A 148 3.62 2.67 -39.24
C PRO A 148 3.05 2.23 -37.87
N PRO A 149 1.99 1.40 -37.87
CA PRO A 149 1.37 0.91 -36.65
C PRO A 149 2.36 0.08 -35.82
N VAL A 150 2.17 0.09 -34.49
CA VAL A 150 2.95 -0.77 -33.59
C VAL A 150 2.54 -2.22 -33.86
N SER A 151 3.43 -2.99 -34.50
CA SER A 151 3.26 -4.43 -34.62
C SER A 151 3.33 -5.06 -33.22
N ASN A 152 2.21 -5.61 -32.75
CA ASN A 152 2.11 -6.32 -31.48
C ASN A 152 2.98 -7.59 -31.51
N ALA A 153 4.27 -7.48 -31.18
CA ALA A 153 5.16 -8.63 -31.02
C ALA A 153 5.18 -9.19 -29.58
N SER A 154 4.32 -8.71 -28.68
CA SER A 154 4.36 -9.05 -27.24
C SER A 154 3.06 -9.58 -26.64
N THR A 155 2.07 -9.98 -27.46
CA THR A 155 1.03 -10.90 -26.98
C THR A 155 1.58 -12.31 -27.11
N SER A 156 1.93 -12.92 -25.97
CA SER A 156 2.21 -14.35 -25.73
C SER A 156 2.41 -15.24 -26.97
N PRO A 157 3.60 -15.83 -27.21
CA PRO A 157 3.83 -16.69 -28.37
C PRO A 157 2.95 -17.95 -28.27
N ASN A 158 1.93 -18.03 -29.11
CA ASN A 158 1.27 -19.28 -29.44
C ASN A 158 2.24 -20.07 -30.35
N PRO A 159 2.73 -21.27 -29.98
CA PRO A 159 3.77 -21.97 -30.74
C PRO A 159 3.32 -22.61 -32.07
N PHE A 160 2.12 -22.28 -32.57
CA PHE A 160 1.48 -23.00 -33.67
C PHE A 160 0.95 -22.13 -34.82
N ASP A 161 1.20 -20.82 -34.81
CA ASP A 161 0.85 -19.97 -35.95
C ASP A 161 2.09 -19.77 -36.84
N ASP A 162 2.28 -20.71 -37.76
CA ASP A 162 3.10 -20.56 -38.96
C ASP A 162 2.22 -19.94 -40.04
N ASP A 163 2.33 -18.63 -40.29
CA ASP A 163 1.83 -18.06 -41.55
C ASP A 163 2.62 -16.82 -42.01
N VAL A 164 3.51 -17.10 -42.95
CA VAL A 164 3.81 -16.37 -44.20
C VAL A 164 3.91 -14.83 -44.19
N ARG A 165 5.14 -14.38 -44.47
CA ARG A 165 5.53 -13.09 -45.04
C ARG A 165 4.67 -12.68 -46.25
N THR A 166 4.18 -11.44 -46.26
CA THR A 166 3.97 -10.56 -47.43
C THR A 166 3.89 -9.14 -46.86
N GLY A 167 4.82 -8.21 -47.07
CA GLY A 167 5.23 -7.65 -48.36
C GLY A 167 4.38 -6.42 -48.65
N ASP A 168 4.80 -5.23 -48.17
CA ASP A 168 4.70 -3.96 -48.91
C ASP A 168 5.27 -2.79 -48.08
N GLY A 169 6.53 -2.45 -48.37
CA GLY A 169 7.14 -1.20 -47.97
C GLY A 169 6.69 -0.09 -48.92
N GLN A 170 5.74 0.73 -48.49
CA GLN A 170 5.35 1.92 -49.23
C GLN A 170 6.33 3.06 -48.93
N LEU A 171 7.37 3.16 -49.75
CA LEU A 171 8.25 4.32 -49.85
C LEU A 171 7.46 5.48 -50.47
N ILE A 172 7.13 6.51 -49.69
CA ILE A 172 6.56 7.76 -50.19
C ILE A 172 7.70 8.56 -50.84
N ALA A 173 7.57 8.79 -52.16
CA ALA A 173 8.42 9.67 -52.93
C ALA A 173 8.11 11.13 -52.58
N LEU A 174 9.13 11.87 -52.16
CA LEU A 174 9.11 13.33 -51.98
C LEU A 174 9.41 14.00 -53.34
N ASP A 175 8.46 14.76 -53.86
CA ASP A 175 8.62 15.67 -55.00
C ASP A 175 8.22 17.09 -54.55
N GLY A 176 8.95 18.10 -55.04
CA GLY A 176 8.46 19.49 -55.05
C GLY A 176 9.11 20.51 -54.09
N ASP A 177 10.22 21.07 -54.56
CA ASP A 177 10.75 22.43 -54.37
C ASP A 177 9.76 23.55 -53.90
N GLN A 178 9.96 24.09 -52.69
CA GLN A 178 9.90 25.52 -52.28
C GLN A 178 9.67 25.70 -50.75
N GLY A 179 10.62 26.33 -50.04
CA GLY A 179 10.37 26.92 -48.70
C GLY A 179 11.27 26.43 -47.56
N GLY A 180 12.55 26.81 -47.55
CA GLY A 180 13.54 26.43 -46.51
C GLY A 180 13.23 26.87 -45.08
N SER A 181 12.20 27.69 -44.84
CA SER A 181 11.79 28.10 -43.49
C SER A 181 10.61 27.29 -42.93
N SER A 182 9.72 26.74 -43.77
CA SER A 182 8.61 25.90 -43.29
C SER A 182 9.04 24.45 -43.07
N MET A 183 10.01 23.96 -43.85
CA MET A 183 10.55 22.61 -43.73
C MET A 183 11.23 22.38 -42.37
N THR A 184 11.97 23.37 -41.87
CA THR A 184 12.64 23.31 -40.56
C THR A 184 11.64 23.30 -39.40
N ALA A 185 10.54 24.06 -39.51
CA ALA A 185 9.48 24.08 -38.49
C ALA A 185 8.71 22.75 -38.46
N GLN A 186 8.40 22.21 -39.63
CA GLN A 186 7.70 20.92 -39.78
C GLN A 186 8.57 19.75 -39.29
N MET A 187 9.88 19.80 -39.55
CA MET A 187 10.84 18.81 -39.07
C MET A 187 11.03 18.87 -37.54
N MET A 188 11.05 20.07 -36.93
CA MET A 188 11.05 20.21 -35.46
C MET A 188 9.76 19.70 -34.80
N GLU A 189 8.60 19.91 -35.44
CA GLU A 189 7.30 19.43 -34.94
C GLU A 189 7.20 17.90 -35.02
N GLU A 190 7.72 17.30 -36.09
CA GLU A 190 7.82 15.86 -36.26
C GLU A 190 8.79 15.22 -35.24
N GLU A 191 9.95 15.85 -34.99
CA GLU A 191 10.93 15.38 -34.00
C GLU A 191 10.37 15.43 -32.57
N SER A 192 9.65 16.50 -32.21
CA SER A 192 8.95 16.63 -30.93
C SER A 192 7.87 15.56 -30.73
N ASN A 193 7.08 15.29 -31.77
CA ASN A 193 6.06 14.23 -31.73
C ASN A 193 6.68 12.83 -31.60
N LEU A 194 7.79 12.57 -32.30
CA LEU A 194 8.54 11.32 -32.20
C LEU A 194 9.09 11.10 -30.79
N GLU A 195 9.64 12.14 -30.16
CA GLU A 195 10.17 12.03 -28.80
C GLU A 195 9.08 11.74 -27.76
N MET A 196 7.94 12.42 -27.88
CA MET A 196 6.77 12.14 -27.05
C MET A 196 6.27 10.70 -27.23
N ILE A 197 6.30 10.17 -28.45
CA ILE A 197 5.92 8.78 -28.72
C ILE A 197 6.92 7.80 -28.05
N ARG A 198 8.23 8.07 -28.14
CA ARG A 198 9.27 7.22 -27.53
C ARG A 198 9.17 7.18 -26.00
N GLU A 199 8.92 8.33 -25.37
CA GLU A 199 8.71 8.41 -23.92
C GLU A 199 7.52 7.53 -23.50
N ARG A 200 6.39 7.66 -24.21
CA ARG A 200 5.21 6.83 -23.94
C ARG A 200 5.45 5.34 -24.13
N GLU A 201 6.21 4.95 -25.15
CA GLU A 201 6.59 3.53 -25.32
C GLU A 201 7.44 3.01 -24.18
N THR A 202 8.39 3.81 -23.70
CA THR A 202 9.21 3.45 -22.54
C THR A 202 8.34 3.26 -21.30
N ASN A 203 7.37 4.16 -21.11
CA ASN A 203 6.41 4.09 -20.02
C ASN A 203 5.49 2.85 -20.11
N ILE A 204 5.05 2.48 -21.32
CA ILE A 204 4.29 1.24 -21.54
C ILE A 204 5.12 0.01 -21.16
N ARG A 205 6.40 -0.05 -21.54
CA ARG A 205 7.27 -1.18 -21.18
C ARG A 205 7.45 -1.31 -19.67
N GLN A 206 7.62 -0.19 -18.96
CA GLN A 206 7.69 -0.21 -17.50
C GLN A 206 6.37 -0.69 -16.89
N LEU A 207 5.24 -0.25 -17.43
CA LEU A 207 3.92 -0.67 -16.98
C LEU A 207 3.68 -2.17 -17.21
N GLU A 208 4.16 -2.73 -18.32
CA GLU A 208 4.14 -4.17 -18.60
C GLU A 208 4.96 -4.95 -17.58
N ALA A 209 6.18 -4.48 -17.25
CA ALA A 209 7.01 -5.08 -16.21
C ALA A 209 6.29 -5.06 -14.84
N ASP A 210 5.71 -3.91 -14.47
CA ASP A 210 4.97 -3.77 -13.22
C ASP A 210 3.74 -4.71 -13.18
N ILE A 211 3.07 -4.97 -14.31
CA ILE A 211 1.96 -5.95 -14.40
C ILE A 211 2.48 -7.38 -14.19
N MET A 212 3.65 -7.73 -14.72
CA MET A 212 4.27 -9.04 -14.48
C MET A 212 4.60 -9.25 -13.01
N ASP A 213 5.10 -8.22 -12.32
CA ASP A 213 5.36 -8.26 -10.89
C ASP A 213 4.09 -8.54 -10.08
N VAL A 214 2.99 -7.86 -10.42
CA VAL A 214 1.68 -8.11 -9.78
C VAL A 214 1.22 -9.55 -10.00
N ASN A 215 1.40 -10.11 -11.20
CA ASN A 215 1.08 -11.52 -11.47
C ASN A 215 1.94 -12.48 -10.64
N SER A 216 3.22 -12.16 -10.41
CA SER A 216 4.08 -12.95 -9.52
C SER A 216 3.56 -12.92 -8.08
N ILE A 217 3.14 -11.75 -7.60
CA ILE A 217 2.56 -11.59 -6.26
C ILE A 217 1.26 -12.41 -6.14
N PHE A 218 0.42 -12.46 -7.17
CA PHE A 218 -0.77 -13.32 -7.15
C PHE A 218 -0.45 -14.81 -7.00
N LYS A 219 0.63 -15.29 -7.62
CA LYS A 219 1.10 -16.67 -7.44
C LYS A 219 1.53 -16.91 -5.99
N ASP A 220 2.26 -15.97 -5.40
CA ASP A 220 2.66 -16.03 -4.00
C ASP A 220 1.45 -16.02 -3.05
N LEU A 221 0.42 -15.22 -3.34
CA LEU A 221 -0.82 -15.20 -2.57
C LEU A 221 -1.59 -16.50 -2.71
N ALA A 222 -1.67 -17.07 -3.92
CA ALA A 222 -2.32 -18.36 -4.14
C ALA A 222 -1.63 -19.47 -3.34
N THR A 223 -0.30 -19.50 -3.29
CA THR A 223 0.44 -20.45 -2.44
C THR A 223 0.17 -20.22 -0.96
N MET A 224 0.21 -18.96 -0.49
CA MET A 224 -0.07 -18.64 0.91
C MET A 224 -1.50 -19.03 1.33
N VAL A 225 -2.50 -18.84 0.46
CA VAL A 225 -3.90 -19.22 0.75
C VAL A 225 -4.09 -20.74 0.67
N HIS A 226 -3.47 -21.42 -0.29
CA HIS A 226 -3.58 -22.87 -0.43
C HIS A 226 -2.93 -23.64 0.73
N GLU A 227 -1.76 -23.19 1.21
CA GLU A 227 -1.06 -23.75 2.37
C GLU A 227 -1.85 -23.58 3.69
N GLN A 228 -2.84 -22.68 3.74
CA GLN A 228 -3.64 -22.42 4.92
C GLN A 228 -4.87 -23.35 5.06
N GLY A 229 -5.19 -24.16 4.04
CA GLY A 229 -6.33 -25.09 4.00
C GLY A 229 -7.69 -24.38 3.95
N GLU A 230 -8.67 -24.98 3.29
CA GLU A 230 -10.04 -24.45 3.17
C GLU A 230 -10.62 -23.98 4.52
N MET A 231 -10.85 -22.67 4.62
CA MET A 231 -12.19 -22.12 4.83
C MET A 231 -12.21 -20.66 4.35
N ILE A 232 -12.56 -20.46 3.09
CA ILE A 232 -13.33 -19.28 2.69
C ILE A 232 -14.73 -19.50 3.27
N ASP A 233 -14.92 -19.17 4.55
CA ASP A 233 -16.26 -19.10 5.17
C ASP A 233 -16.22 -18.32 6.50
N SER A 234 -15.54 -17.18 6.51
CA SER A 234 -15.59 -16.23 7.63
C SER A 234 -16.04 -14.85 7.17
N ILE A 235 -17.14 -14.81 6.40
CA ILE A 235 -18.01 -13.62 6.37
C ILE A 235 -18.87 -13.54 7.65
N GLU A 236 -18.92 -14.60 8.48
CA GLU A 236 -19.71 -14.62 9.73
C GLU A 236 -18.90 -14.29 11.00
N ALA A 237 -17.57 -14.48 11.01
CA ALA A 237 -16.74 -14.23 12.21
C ALA A 237 -16.33 -12.75 12.43
N ASN A 238 -16.64 -11.86 11.47
CA ASN A 238 -16.27 -10.45 11.55
C ASN A 238 -17.34 -9.58 12.23
N VAL A 239 -18.55 -10.10 12.47
CA VAL A 239 -19.61 -9.40 13.22
C VAL A 239 -19.41 -9.52 14.74
N GLU A 240 -18.90 -10.65 15.23
CA GLU A 240 -18.68 -10.88 16.67
C GLU A 240 -17.53 -10.01 17.23
N ASN A 241 -16.45 -9.83 16.48
CA ASN A 241 -15.27 -9.07 16.93
C ASN A 241 -15.45 -7.53 16.87
N ALA A 242 -16.34 -7.02 15.99
CA ALA A 242 -16.67 -5.60 15.95
C ALA A 242 -17.45 -5.17 17.19
N ALA A 243 -18.33 -6.02 17.71
CA ALA A 243 -19.05 -5.78 18.97
C ALA A 243 -18.09 -5.72 20.17
N ILE A 244 -17.09 -6.61 20.23
CA ILE A 244 -16.13 -6.67 21.34
C ILE A 244 -15.17 -5.47 21.35
N HIS A 245 -14.73 -4.98 20.19
CA HIS A 245 -13.87 -3.79 20.10
C HIS A 245 -14.62 -2.47 20.30
N VAL A 246 -15.88 -2.37 19.86
CA VAL A 246 -16.75 -1.22 20.18
C VAL A 246 -17.10 -1.20 21.66
N GLU A 247 -17.39 -2.35 22.27
CA GLU A 247 -17.71 -2.44 23.70
C GLU A 247 -16.50 -2.10 24.59
N SER A 248 -15.31 -2.60 24.26
CA SER A 248 -14.07 -2.24 24.97
C SER A 248 -13.68 -0.77 24.76
N GLY A 249 -13.81 -0.24 23.54
CA GLY A 249 -13.61 1.18 23.24
C GLY A 249 -14.59 2.10 23.99
N ASN A 250 -15.86 1.69 24.10
CA ASN A 250 -16.90 2.42 24.82
C ASN A 250 -16.70 2.33 26.35
N GLN A 251 -16.16 1.22 26.86
CA GLN A 251 -15.75 1.09 28.27
C GLN A 251 -14.58 2.01 28.62
N GLN A 252 -13.57 2.11 27.74
CA GLN A 252 -12.44 3.03 27.93
C GLN A 252 -12.88 4.50 27.85
N LEU A 253 -13.80 4.84 26.94
CA LEU A 253 -14.41 6.18 26.87
C LEU A 253 -15.28 6.50 28.09
N ARG A 254 -16.05 5.54 28.61
CA ARG A 254 -16.83 5.69 29.86
C ARG A 254 -15.92 5.92 31.06
N GLN A 255 -14.88 5.10 31.23
CA GLN A 255 -13.90 5.28 32.30
C GLN A 255 -13.21 6.63 32.19
N ALA A 256 -12.76 7.04 31.00
CA ALA A 256 -12.17 8.36 30.79
C ALA A 256 -13.13 9.50 31.18
N SER A 257 -14.41 9.40 30.84
CA SER A 257 -15.43 10.40 31.24
C SER A 257 -15.65 10.45 32.77
N ASP A 258 -15.62 9.29 33.44
CA ASP A 258 -15.81 9.20 34.89
C ASP A 258 -14.58 9.69 35.66
N TYR A 259 -13.37 9.41 35.15
CA TYR A 259 -12.14 10.01 35.67
C TYR A 259 -12.15 11.54 35.50
N GLN A 260 -12.62 12.06 34.36
CA GLN A 260 -12.73 13.49 34.12
C GLN A 260 -13.74 14.16 35.08
N LYS A 261 -14.92 13.55 35.30
CA LYS A 261 -15.92 14.03 36.28
C LYS A 261 -15.38 14.04 37.71
N LYS A 262 -14.68 12.97 38.13
CA LYS A 262 -14.06 12.88 39.46
C LYS A 262 -12.94 13.92 39.63
N SER A 263 -12.13 14.16 38.59
CA SER A 263 -11.08 15.17 38.61
C SER A 263 -11.65 16.59 38.76
N ARG A 264 -12.74 16.92 38.04
CA ARG A 264 -13.41 18.23 38.17
C ARG A 264 -14.00 18.46 39.57
N ARG A 265 -14.57 17.44 40.21
CA ARG A 265 -15.03 17.53 41.61
C ARG A 265 -13.87 17.77 42.58
N LYS A 266 -12.75 17.08 42.40
CA LYS A 266 -11.53 17.31 43.22
C LYS A 266 -10.96 18.72 43.03
N LEU A 267 -10.97 19.23 41.80
CA LEU A 267 -10.54 20.60 41.49
C LEU A 267 -11.42 21.65 42.21
N CYS A 268 -12.75 21.50 42.19
CA CYS A 268 -13.66 22.39 42.91
C CYS A 268 -13.42 22.37 44.42
N ILE A 269 -13.21 21.17 45.01
CA ILE A 269 -12.91 21.05 46.45
C ILE A 269 -11.59 21.76 46.78
N LEU A 270 -10.55 21.59 45.96
CA LEU A 270 -9.26 22.25 46.14
C LEU A 270 -9.40 23.78 46.09
N LEU A 271 -10.19 24.32 45.14
CA LEU A 271 -10.46 25.75 45.05
C LEU A 271 -11.19 26.31 46.28
N ILE A 272 -12.18 25.59 46.83
CA ILE A 272 -12.90 26.01 48.04
C ILE A 272 -11.93 26.06 49.24
N VAL A 273 -11.08 25.04 49.40
CA VAL A 273 -10.07 25.02 50.47
C VAL A 273 -9.10 26.20 50.33
N LEU A 274 -8.63 26.50 49.12
CA LEU A 274 -7.77 27.66 48.87
C LEU A 274 -8.43 28.99 49.24
N LEU A 275 -9.72 29.16 48.92
CA LEU A 275 -10.47 30.36 49.30
C LEU A 275 -10.63 30.50 50.81
N ILE A 276 -10.91 29.42 51.53
CA ILE A 276 -11.02 29.43 52.99
C ILE A 276 -9.67 29.81 53.62
N VAL A 277 -8.58 29.18 53.17
CA VAL A 277 -7.23 29.50 53.66
C VAL A 277 -6.89 30.97 53.36
N GLY A 278 -7.19 31.46 52.15
CA GLY A 278 -7.00 32.86 51.78
C GLY A 278 -7.80 33.82 52.67
N ALA A 279 -9.05 33.50 52.99
CA ALA A 279 -9.89 34.30 53.87
C ALA A 279 -9.36 34.34 55.31
N VAL A 280 -8.88 33.20 55.84
CA VAL A 280 -8.26 33.13 57.17
C VAL A 280 -7.00 33.97 57.23
N VAL A 281 -6.13 33.87 56.22
CA VAL A 281 -4.90 34.68 56.13
C VAL A 281 -5.25 36.17 56.05
N ALA A 282 -6.23 36.55 55.22
CA ALA A 282 -6.68 37.93 55.11
C ALA A 282 -7.26 38.48 56.43
N LEU A 283 -8.01 37.67 57.17
CA LEU A 283 -8.54 38.01 58.50
C LEU A 283 -7.43 38.24 59.52
N ILE A 284 -6.44 37.35 59.56
CA ILE A 284 -5.27 37.50 60.43
C ILE A 284 -4.54 38.79 60.09
N LEU A 285 -4.23 39.04 58.82
CA LEU A 285 -3.56 40.26 58.38
C LEU A 285 -4.39 41.51 58.75
N TYR A 286 -5.70 41.51 58.55
CA TYR A 286 -6.58 42.61 58.92
C TYR A 286 -6.54 42.90 60.43
N PHE A 287 -6.66 41.89 61.28
CA PHE A 287 -6.60 42.07 62.73
C PHE A 287 -5.22 42.48 63.22
N THR A 288 -4.16 42.09 62.51
CA THR A 288 -2.77 42.45 62.86
C THR A 288 -2.43 43.87 62.40
N LEU A 289 -2.96 44.33 61.26
CA LEU A 289 -2.74 45.67 60.70
C LEU A 289 -3.66 46.75 61.27
N LYS A 290 -4.84 46.36 61.79
CA LYS A 290 -5.80 47.29 62.41
C LYS A 290 -5.51 47.55 63.90
N LYS A 291 -4.51 46.88 64.46
CA LYS A 291 -4.02 47.10 65.83
C LYS A 291 -2.85 48.07 65.81
#